data_AF-Q9T3Q1-F1
#
_entry.id   AF-Q9T3Q1-F1
#
_cell.length_a   1.000
_cell.length_b   1.000
_cell.length_c   1.000
_cell.angle_alpha   90.00
_cell.angle_beta   90.00
_cell.angle_gamma   90.00
#
_symmetry.space_group_name_H-M   'P 1'
#
loop_
_entity.id
_entity.type
_entity.pdbx_description
1 polymer ?
#
loop_
_entity_poly.entity_id
_entity_poly.type
_entity_poly.pdbx_seq_one_letter_code
_entity_poly.pdbx_strand_id
1 'polypeptide(L)' 'TIGLLGAGIGIAIIFAALINGVSRNPSLKDQLFSYTILGMALSEATGLFCLMVSFMLLFAF' A
#
# COMPACT_ATOMS: atom_id res chain seq x y z
N THR A 1 -11.56 -5.44 10.05
CA THR A 1 -10.90 -6.44 9.17
C THR A 1 -11.06 -6.14 7.69
N ILE A 2 -12.26 -5.79 7.21
CA ILE A 2 -12.51 -5.49 5.78
C ILE A 2 -11.63 -4.34 5.24
N GLY A 3 -11.36 -3.28 6.02
CA GLY A 3 -10.50 -2.18 5.56
C GLY A 3 -9.01 -2.53 5.43
N LEU A 4 -8.50 -3.46 6.25
CA LEU A 4 -7.11 -3.95 6.13
C LEU A 4 -6.92 -4.84 4.90
N LEU A 5 -7.96 -5.57 4.47
CA LEU A 5 -7.95 -6.33 3.22
C LEU A 5 -7.71 -5.41 2.01
N GLY A 6 -8.35 -4.23 2.00
CA GLY A 6 -8.14 -3.23 0.94
C GLY A 6 -6.69 -2.75 0.84
N ALA A 7 -6.07 -2.47 1.99
CA ALA A 7 -4.65 -2.07 2.04
C ALA A 7 -3.72 -3.19 1.54
N GLY A 8 -3.98 -4.44 1.93
CA GLY A 8 -3.20 -5.59 1.47
C GLY A 8 -3.28 -5.84 -0.04
N ILE A 9 -4.49 -5.73 -0.62
CA ILE A 9 -4.69 -5.84 -2.07
C ILE A 9 -4.00 -4.67 -2.79
N GLY A 10 -4.10 -3.45 -2.26
CA GLY A 10 -3.43 -2.28 -2.82
C GLY A 10 -1.91 -2.46 -2.93
N ILE A 11 -1.28 -2.95 -1.86
CA ILE A 11 0.17 -3.23 -1.83
C ILE A 11 0.54 -4.30 -2.87
N ALA A 12 -0.24 -5.39 -2.95
CA ALA A 12 0.00 -6.45 -3.92
C ALA A 12 -0.02 -5.93 -5.38
N ILE A 13 -0.99 -5.07 -5.71
CA ILE A 13 -1.10 -4.47 -7.05
C ILE A 13 0.09 -3.54 -7.35
N ILE A 14 0.50 -2.72 -6.37
CA ILE A 14 1.64 -1.80 -6.54
C ILE A 14 2.93 -2.58 -6.80
N PHE A 15 3.20 -3.64 -6.04
CA PHE A 15 4.37 -4.49 -6.27
C PHE A 15 4.29 -5.28 -7.57
N ALA A 16 3.11 -5.76 -7.98
CA ALA A 16 2.93 -6.40 -9.27
C ALA A 16 3.22 -5.44 -10.44
N ALA A 17 2.81 -4.17 -10.32
CA ALA A 17 3.11 -3.14 -11.31
C ALA A 17 4.62 -2.79 -11.34
N LEU A 18 5.28 -2.75 -10.18
CA LEU A 18 6.73 -2.57 -10.08
C LEU A 18 7.49 -3.67 -10.83
N ILE A 19 7.16 -4.94 -10.57
CA ILE A 19 7.84 -6.08 -11.21
C ILE A 19 7.66 -6.04 -12.73
N ASN A 20 6.45 -5.74 -13.21
CA ASN A 20 6.18 -5.58 -14.65
C ASN A 20 6.86 -4.36 -15.27
N GLY A 21 7.02 -3.26 -14.52
CA GLY A 21 7.72 -2.06 -14.99
C GLY A 21 9.23 -2.28 -15.08
N VAL A 22 9.82 -2.90 -14.05
CA VAL A 22 11.24 -3.23 -14.00
C VAL A 22 11.61 -4.30 -15.03
N SER A 23 10.73 -5.27 -15.29
CA SER A 23 10.98 -6.30 -16.31
C SER A 23 11.02 -5.73 -17.73
N ARG A 24 10.28 -4.65 -18.00
CA ARG A 24 10.32 -3.93 -19.29
C ARG A 24 11.56 -3.04 -19.40
N ASN A 25 11.80 -2.19 -18.41
CA ASN A 25 12.90 -1.23 -18.41
C ASN A 25 13.67 -1.26 -17.08
N PRO A 26 14.73 -2.08 -16.95
CA PRO A 26 15.47 -2.23 -15.70
C PRO A 26 16.31 -1.00 -15.33
N SER A 27 16.61 -0.12 -16.29
CA SER A 27 17.36 1.12 -16.08
C SER A 27 16.61 2.15 -15.22
N LEU A 28 15.28 2.10 -15.21
CA LEU A 28 14.42 3.01 -14.44
C LEU A 28 14.05 2.46 -13.05
N LYS A 29 14.67 1.35 -12.59
CA LYS A 29 14.26 0.68 -11.35
C LYS A 29 14.24 1.61 -10.15
N ASP A 30 15.19 2.53 -10.04
CA ASP A 30 15.38 3.38 -8.85
C ASP A 30 14.24 4.38 -8.71
N GLN A 31 13.88 5.01 -9.84
CA GLN A 31 12.76 5.93 -9.91
C GLN A 31 11.42 5.19 -9.71
N LEU A 32 11.23 4.03 -10.35
CA LEU A 32 10.04 3.20 -10.15
C LEU A 32 9.90 2.73 -8.70
N PHE A 33 11.00 2.34 -8.06
CA PHE A 33 11.00 1.92 -6.66
C PHE A 33 10.59 3.06 -5.73
N SER A 34 11.08 4.28 -5.98
CA SER A 34 10.67 5.46 -5.21
C SER A 34 9.17 5.75 -5.34
N TYR A 35 8.59 5.58 -6.54
CA TYR A 35 7.14 5.69 -6.73
C TYR A 35 6.35 4.55 -6.06
N THR A 36 6.89 3.33 -6.07
CA THR A 36 6.29 2.19 -5.36
C THR A 36 6.26 2.40 -3.86
N ILE A 37 7.33 2.93 -3.26
CA ILE A 37 7.36 3.28 -1.83
C ILE A 37 6.29 4.31 -1.49
N LEU A 38 6.13 5.35 -2.33
CA LEU A 38 5.08 6.36 -2.15
C LEU A 38 3.67 5.74 -2.22
N GLY A 39 3.42 4.88 -3.21
CA GLY A 39 2.14 4.18 -3.35
C GLY A 39 1.86 3.23 -2.18
N MET A 40 2.88 2.50 -1.72
CA MET A 40 2.78 1.59 -0.59
C MET A 40 2.47 2.34 0.71
N ALA A 41 3.14 3.47 0.95
CA ALA A 41 2.89 4.32 2.11
C ALA A 41 1.45 4.86 2.12
N LEU A 42 0.90 5.23 0.96
CA LEU A 42 -0.48 5.69 0.85
C LEU A 42 -1.49 4.55 1.09
N SER A 43 -1.24 3.36 0.53
CA SER A 43 -2.07 2.17 0.76
C SER A 43 -2.08 1.78 2.25
N GLU A 44 -0.93 1.76 2.90
CA GLU A 44 -0.81 1.52 4.35
C GLU A 44 -1.51 2.59 5.19
N ALA A 45 -1.35 3.88 4.85
CA ALA A 45 -2.02 4.97 5.56
C ALA A 45 -3.54 4.78 5.61
N THR A 46 -4.17 4.35 4.50
CA THR A 46 -5.61 4.05 4.49
C THR A 46 -5.99 2.85 5.35
N GLY A 47 -5.15 1.81 5.39
CA GLY A 47 -5.33 0.66 6.28
C GLY A 47 -5.23 1.04 7.75
N LEU A 48 -4.21 1.82 8.11
CA LEU A 48 -4.00 2.34 9.47
C LEU A 48 -5.14 3.27 9.91
N PHE A 49 -5.71 4.07 9.00
CA PHE A 49 -6.86 4.90 9.32
C PHE A 49 -8.09 4.06 9.68
N CYS A 50 -8.35 2.97 8.96
CA CYS A 50 -9.41 2.03 9.30
C CYS A 50 -9.17 1.33 10.65
N LEU A 51 -7.91 1.00 10.95
CA LEU A 51 -7.51 0.40 12.22
C LEU A 51 -7.71 1.39 13.38
N MET A 52 -7.31 2.65 13.20
CA MET A 52 -7.54 3.74 14.16
C MET A 52 -9.02 3.86 14.51
N VAL A 53 -9.91 3.93 13.51
CA VAL A 53 -11.36 4.01 13.74
C VAL A 53 -11.87 2.76 14.47
N SER A 54 -11.36 1.58 14.13
CA SER A 54 -11.73 0.33 14.82
C SER A 54 -11.35 0.36 16.30
N PHE A 55 -10.15 0.85 16.65
CA PHE A 55 -9.74 1.02 18.06
C PHE A 55 -10.52 2.12 18.77
N MET A 56 -10.85 3.22 18.10
CA MET A 56 -11.69 4.27 18.68
C MET A 56 -13.08 3.72 19.04
N LEU A 57 -13.68 2.89 18.19
CA LEU A 57 -14.97 2.24 18.47
C LEU A 57 -14.92 1.21 19.60
N LEU A 58 -13.77 0.58 19.83
CA LEU A 58 -13.62 -0.52 20.80
C LEU A 58 -13.22 -0.04 22.21
N PHE A 59 -12.44 1.05 22.30
CA PHE A 59 -11.87 1.53 23.57
C PHE A 59 -12.34 2.92 23.99
N ALA A 60 -12.89 3.74 23.08
CA ALA A 60 -13.36 5.09 23.42
C ALA A 60 -14.89 5.17 23.62
N PHE A 61 -15.61 4.10 23.29
CA PHE A 61 -17.01 3.86 23.65
C PHE A 61 -17.09 2.69 24.62
#